data_AF-A0A3D0Y7H7-F1
#
_entry.id   AF-A0A3D0Y7H7-F1
#
_cell.length_a   1.000
_cell.length_b   1.000
_cell.length_c   1.000
_cell.angle_alpha   90.00
_cell.angle_beta   90.00
_cell.angle_gamma   90.00
#
_symmetry.space_group_name_H-M   'P 1'
#
loop_
_entity.id
_entity.type
_entity.pdbx_description
1 polymer ?
#
loop_
_entity_poly.entity_id
_entity_poly.type
_entity_poly.pdbx_seq_one_letter_code
_entity_poly.pdbx_strand_id
1 'polypeptide(L)'
;MKNQNIVNEKDLFEYLNKNEFQWGLIIDGEKTGNITSQTYTKLWKLKNFQQMVRDRIAICWDYANFEKQVFNGLGMKSSTYIIVHDNDMENNPSHAFTVIEEEKNIKLVEYSFIRHAGIYDMDSLNDIIDMQLRWRFEMPNDAHLKHLDVKVYKVPNELAENMIFTELVSQKENWEVVLKKDRDEQIQD
;
A
#
# COMPACT_ATOMS: atom_id res chain seq x y z
N MET A 1 12.47 -2.49 -18.10
CA MET A 1 11.15 -2.46 -18.78
C MET A 1 11.14 -2.93 -20.25
N LYS A 2 12.24 -2.83 -21.02
CA LYS A 2 12.26 -3.10 -22.48
C LYS A 2 11.72 -4.48 -22.96
N ASN A 3 11.48 -5.45 -22.08
CA ASN A 3 11.02 -6.80 -22.45
C ASN A 3 9.65 -7.21 -21.88
N GLN A 4 8.90 -6.32 -21.21
CA GLN A 4 7.65 -6.70 -20.52
C GLN A 4 6.36 -6.08 -21.09
N ASN A 5 6.43 -5.24 -22.13
CA ASN A 5 5.26 -4.59 -22.76
C ASN A 5 4.23 -4.01 -21.76
N ILE A 6 4.69 -3.53 -20.60
CA ILE A 6 3.84 -2.81 -19.66
C ILE A 6 3.77 -1.36 -20.11
N VAL A 7 2.60 -0.89 -20.54
CA VAL A 7 2.40 0.49 -20.99
C VAL A 7 1.26 1.21 -20.25
N ASN A 8 0.49 0.50 -19.43
CA ASN A 8 -0.57 1.05 -18.59
C ASN A 8 -0.79 0.21 -17.31
N GLU A 9 -1.75 0.61 -16.48
CA GLU A 9 -2.12 -0.05 -15.23
C GLU A 9 -2.63 -1.48 -15.40
N LYS A 10 -3.37 -1.76 -16.47
CA LYS A 10 -3.91 -3.10 -16.77
C LYS A 10 -2.81 -4.06 -17.13
N ASP A 11 -1.85 -3.63 -17.96
CA ASP A 11 -0.70 -4.47 -18.32
C ASP A 11 0.14 -4.83 -17.09
N LEU A 12 0.34 -3.88 -16.17
CA LEU A 12 1.03 -4.15 -14.91
C LEU A 12 0.28 -5.18 -14.07
N PHE A 13 -1.02 -4.98 -13.90
CA PHE A 13 -1.86 -5.88 -13.10
C PHE A 13 -1.90 -7.30 -13.70
N GLU A 14 -2.06 -7.40 -15.03
CA GLU A 14 -1.97 -8.67 -15.76
C GLU A 14 -0.59 -9.32 -15.62
N TYR A 15 0.49 -8.54 -15.70
CA TYR A 15 1.84 -9.03 -15.52
C TYR A 15 2.03 -9.65 -14.12
N LEU A 16 1.59 -8.95 -13.06
CA LEU A 16 1.69 -9.44 -11.69
C LEU A 16 0.89 -10.74 -11.49
N ASN A 17 -0.34 -10.80 -12.00
CA ASN A 17 -1.19 -11.99 -11.94
C ASN A 17 -0.60 -13.18 -12.71
N LYS A 18 -0.20 -12.96 -13.97
CA LYS A 18 0.34 -14.01 -14.85
C LYS A 18 1.64 -14.61 -14.30
N ASN A 19 2.42 -13.82 -13.56
CA ASN A 19 3.66 -14.26 -12.96
C ASN A 19 3.47 -14.70 -11.49
N GLU A 20 2.23 -14.80 -11.01
CA GLU A 20 1.88 -15.35 -9.70
C GLU A 20 2.59 -14.61 -8.55
N PHE A 21 2.58 -13.28 -8.58
CA PHE A 21 3.10 -12.48 -7.47
C PHE A 21 2.25 -12.70 -6.22
N GLN A 22 2.92 -12.92 -5.08
CA GLN A 22 2.29 -13.29 -3.81
C GLN A 22 2.46 -12.20 -2.74
N TRP A 23 1.51 -12.11 -1.82
CA TRP A 23 1.69 -11.29 -0.63
C TRP A 23 2.47 -12.04 0.45
N GLY A 24 3.49 -11.39 1.02
CA GLY A 24 4.28 -11.94 2.12
C GLY A 24 5.75 -11.52 2.10
N LEU A 25 6.57 -12.25 2.84
CA LEU A 25 8.02 -12.02 2.95
C LEU A 25 8.80 -13.30 2.64
N ILE A 26 10.11 -13.14 2.40
CA ILE A 26 11.06 -14.24 2.41
C ILE A 26 11.76 -14.25 3.76
N ILE A 27 11.65 -15.34 4.51
CA ILE A 27 12.26 -15.52 5.83
C ILE A 27 13.04 -16.83 5.78
N ASP A 28 14.33 -16.78 6.10
CA ASP A 28 15.23 -17.93 6.06
C ASP A 28 15.24 -18.68 4.71
N GLY A 29 15.05 -17.94 3.62
CA GLY A 29 15.01 -18.48 2.25
C GLY A 29 13.63 -18.97 1.80
N GLU A 30 12.65 -19.03 2.70
CA GLU A 30 11.30 -19.51 2.41
C GLU A 30 10.29 -18.38 2.27
N LYS A 31 9.38 -18.53 1.31
CA LYS A 31 8.26 -17.60 1.13
C LYS A 31 7.18 -17.87 2.17
N THR A 32 6.74 -16.85 2.88
CA THR A 32 5.64 -16.96 3.85
C THR A 32 4.71 -15.76 3.81
N GLY A 33 3.40 -16.04 3.75
CA GLY A 33 2.34 -15.05 3.97
C GLY A 33 1.90 -14.96 5.43
N ASN A 34 2.41 -15.81 6.32
CA ASN A 34 2.09 -15.77 7.75
C ASN A 34 3.00 -14.76 8.45
N ILE A 35 2.71 -13.48 8.24
CA ILE A 35 3.48 -12.36 8.79
C ILE A 35 2.64 -11.57 9.78
N THR A 36 3.29 -11.12 10.85
CA THR A 36 2.70 -10.26 11.88
C THR A 36 3.34 -8.87 11.82
N SER A 37 2.83 -7.93 12.62
CA SER A 37 3.48 -6.62 12.76
C SER A 37 4.95 -6.73 13.15
N GLN A 38 5.22 -7.55 14.17
CA GLN A 38 6.58 -7.81 14.61
C GLN A 38 7.48 -8.41 13.53
N THR A 39 6.90 -9.17 12.59
CA THR A 39 7.65 -9.78 11.49
C THR A 39 8.22 -8.70 10.57
N TYR A 40 7.38 -7.78 10.06
CA TYR A 40 7.89 -6.72 9.19
C TYR A 40 8.71 -5.68 9.95
N THR A 41 8.39 -5.36 11.20
CA THR A 41 9.19 -4.43 12.02
C THR A 41 10.66 -4.88 12.14
N LYS A 42 10.90 -6.19 12.18
CA LYS A 42 12.24 -6.75 12.38
C LYS A 42 12.94 -7.17 11.08
N LEU A 43 12.19 -7.68 10.11
CA LEU A 43 12.75 -8.41 8.96
C LEU A 43 12.51 -7.74 7.61
N TRP A 44 11.53 -6.83 7.53
CA TRP A 44 11.23 -6.20 6.24
C TRP A 44 12.30 -5.20 5.84
N LYS A 45 12.63 -5.25 4.55
CA LYS A 45 13.38 -4.23 3.82
C LYS A 45 12.68 -4.01 2.50
N LEU A 46 12.53 -2.76 2.11
CA LEU A 46 11.91 -2.39 0.85
C LEU A 46 12.67 -3.03 -0.31
N LYS A 47 11.93 -3.79 -1.13
CA LYS A 47 12.46 -4.42 -2.33
C LYS A 47 12.57 -3.42 -3.46
N ASN A 48 13.69 -3.46 -4.17
CA ASN A 48 13.79 -2.78 -5.46
C ASN A 48 13.11 -3.59 -6.58
N PHE A 49 12.96 -2.96 -7.74
CA PHE A 49 12.27 -3.56 -8.90
C PHE A 49 12.82 -4.96 -9.26
N GLN A 50 14.14 -5.12 -9.28
CA GLN A 50 14.75 -6.40 -9.67
C GLN A 50 14.46 -7.50 -8.64
N GLN A 51 14.49 -7.16 -7.36
CA GLN A 51 14.13 -8.08 -6.27
C GLN A 51 12.65 -8.46 -6.34
N MET A 52 11.76 -7.49 -6.57
CA MET A 52 10.32 -7.73 -6.75
C MET A 52 10.07 -8.74 -7.88
N VAL A 53 10.66 -8.53 -9.06
CA VAL A 53 10.48 -9.40 -10.23
C VAL A 53 11.07 -10.80 -10.03
N ARG A 54 12.23 -10.89 -9.36
CA ARG A 54 12.89 -12.17 -9.08
C ARG A 54 12.12 -12.98 -8.04
N ASP A 55 11.77 -12.34 -6.93
CA ASP A 55 11.21 -13.02 -5.77
C ASP A 55 9.71 -13.27 -5.92
N ARG A 56 8.99 -12.39 -6.64
CA ARG A 56 7.53 -12.48 -6.85
C ARG A 56 6.75 -12.60 -5.54
N ILE A 57 7.25 -11.98 -4.48
CA ILE A 57 6.61 -11.92 -3.18
C ILE A 57 6.96 -10.60 -2.50
N ALA A 58 5.96 -9.91 -1.96
CA ALA A 58 6.15 -8.61 -1.33
C ALA A 58 4.98 -8.23 -0.40
N ILE A 59 5.10 -7.13 0.33
CA ILE A 59 4.01 -6.59 1.14
C ILE A 59 3.51 -5.25 0.59
N CYS A 60 2.48 -4.66 1.22
CA CYS A 60 1.79 -3.48 0.69
C CYS A 60 2.70 -2.28 0.41
N TRP A 61 3.68 -2.00 1.26
CA TRP A 61 4.65 -0.93 0.99
C TRP A 61 5.51 -1.18 -0.25
N ASP A 62 5.92 -2.43 -0.47
CA ASP A 62 6.69 -2.80 -1.66
C ASP A 62 5.85 -2.66 -2.93
N TYR A 63 4.63 -3.21 -2.92
CA TYR A 63 3.71 -3.14 -4.04
C TYR A 63 3.38 -1.70 -4.39
N ALA A 64 2.97 -0.88 -3.42
CA ALA A 64 2.58 0.49 -3.69
C ALA A 64 3.75 1.35 -4.19
N ASN A 65 4.97 1.12 -3.68
CA ASN A 65 6.15 1.80 -4.17
C ASN A 65 6.56 1.33 -5.57
N PHE A 66 6.46 0.03 -5.85
CA PHE A 66 6.74 -0.56 -7.16
C PHE A 66 5.76 -0.07 -8.23
N GLU A 67 4.46 -0.07 -7.92
CA GLU A 67 3.40 0.46 -8.77
C GLU A 67 3.65 1.94 -9.08
N LYS A 68 3.91 2.78 -8.07
CA LYS A 68 4.27 4.20 -8.24
C LYS A 68 5.47 4.38 -9.19
N GLN A 69 6.55 3.62 -8.99
CA GLN A 69 7.73 3.68 -9.86
C GLN A 69 7.39 3.33 -11.32
N VAL A 70 6.61 2.26 -11.54
CA VAL A 70 6.21 1.84 -12.89
C VAL A 70 5.36 2.94 -13.54
N PHE A 71 4.34 3.44 -12.85
CA PHE A 71 3.43 4.45 -13.42
C PHE A 71 4.11 5.78 -13.68
N ASN A 72 4.94 6.26 -12.75
CA ASN A 72 5.76 7.46 -12.97
C ASN A 72 6.71 7.28 -14.16
N GLY A 73 7.31 6.10 -14.30
CA GLY A 73 8.15 5.74 -15.45
C GLY A 73 7.41 5.70 -16.79
N LEU A 74 6.09 5.55 -16.77
CA LEU A 74 5.19 5.62 -17.94
C LEU A 74 4.65 7.05 -18.17
N GLY A 75 5.03 8.03 -17.35
CA GLY A 75 4.52 9.39 -17.40
C GLY A 75 3.10 9.55 -16.83
N MET A 76 2.60 8.53 -16.12
CA MET A 76 1.32 8.59 -15.41
C MET A 76 1.55 9.22 -14.03
N LYS A 77 0.74 10.23 -13.68
CA LYS A 77 0.86 10.88 -12.37
C LYS A 77 0.32 9.93 -11.30
N SER A 78 1.19 9.41 -10.44
CA SER A 78 0.79 8.45 -9.41
C SER A 78 1.31 8.81 -8.01
N SER A 79 0.55 8.42 -7.00
CA SER A 79 0.84 8.69 -5.59
C SER A 79 0.63 7.44 -4.74
N THR A 80 1.49 7.24 -3.74
CA THR A 80 1.34 6.20 -2.72
C THR A 80 0.71 6.80 -1.48
N TYR A 81 -0.27 6.09 -0.91
CA TYR A 81 -0.94 6.48 0.32
C TYR A 81 -0.78 5.39 1.37
N ILE A 82 -0.70 5.79 2.65
CA ILE A 82 -0.58 4.88 3.79
C ILE A 82 -1.64 5.22 4.83
N ILE A 83 -2.45 4.22 5.20
CA ILE A 83 -3.46 4.30 6.27
C ILE A 83 -2.81 3.86 7.58
N VAL A 84 -2.93 4.69 8.62
CA VAL A 84 -2.40 4.41 9.97
C VAL A 84 -3.51 4.61 11.00
N HIS A 85 -3.68 3.63 11.89
CA HIS A 85 -4.66 3.68 12.98
C HIS A 85 -3.98 4.13 14.30
N ASP A 86 -4.63 4.99 15.07
CA ASP A 86 -4.14 5.60 16.33
C ASP A 86 -2.76 6.27 16.22
N ASN A 87 -2.39 6.72 15.03
CA ASN A 87 -1.05 7.21 14.73
C ASN A 87 0.07 6.16 14.95
N ASP A 88 -0.27 4.90 15.21
CA ASP A 88 0.64 3.81 15.55
C ASP A 88 0.84 2.89 14.34
N MET A 89 1.92 3.12 13.59
CA MET A 89 2.26 2.29 12.44
C MET A 89 3.00 1.00 12.85
N GLU A 90 3.48 0.91 14.09
CA GLU A 90 4.30 -0.20 14.57
C GLU A 90 3.45 -1.34 15.10
N ASN A 91 2.41 -1.02 15.86
CA ASN A 91 1.58 -2.01 16.54
C ASN A 91 0.23 -2.22 15.84
N ASN A 92 -0.29 -1.20 15.16
CA ASN A 92 -1.53 -1.35 14.42
C ASN A 92 -1.27 -1.68 12.94
N PRO A 93 -2.07 -2.57 12.34
CA PRO A 93 -1.96 -2.84 10.93
C PRO A 93 -2.19 -1.58 10.08
N SER A 94 -1.14 -1.18 9.36
CA SER A 94 -1.22 -0.17 8.32
C SER A 94 -1.47 -0.81 6.95
N HIS A 95 -2.00 -0.04 6.02
CA HIS A 95 -2.15 -0.45 4.63
C HIS A 95 -1.58 0.60 3.70
N ALA A 96 -0.98 0.17 2.59
CA ALA A 96 -0.43 1.06 1.57
C ALA A 96 -1.02 0.72 0.21
N PHE A 97 -1.36 1.75 -0.57
CA PHE A 97 -1.99 1.59 -1.88
C PHE A 97 -1.56 2.70 -2.84
N THR A 98 -1.75 2.45 -4.14
CA THR A 98 -1.37 3.39 -5.21
C THR A 98 -2.60 3.99 -5.86
N VAL A 99 -2.56 5.29 -6.13
CA VAL A 99 -3.58 5.99 -6.90
C VAL A 99 -2.94 6.65 -8.11
N ILE A 100 -3.56 6.48 -9.27
CA ILE A 100 -3.24 7.21 -10.49
C ILE A 100 -4.22 8.38 -10.62
N GLU A 101 -3.67 9.57 -10.83
CA GLU A 101 -4.42 10.80 -11.04
C GLU A 101 -4.67 11.00 -12.55
N GLU A 102 -5.95 11.07 -12.95
CA GLU A 102 -6.37 11.40 -14.31
C GLU A 102 -7.08 12.78 -14.32
N GLU A 103 -7.40 13.33 -15.49
CA GLU A 103 -7.95 14.69 -15.59
C GLU A 103 -9.30 14.88 -14.87
N LYS A 104 -10.13 13.83 -14.79
CA LYS A 104 -11.53 13.92 -14.33
C LYS A 104 -11.89 12.94 -13.22
N ASN A 105 -11.05 11.96 -12.98
CA ASN A 105 -11.25 10.82 -12.10
C ASN A 105 -9.89 10.37 -11.56
N ILE A 106 -9.92 9.43 -10.64
CA ILE A 106 -8.72 8.78 -10.14
C ILE A 106 -8.91 7.26 -10.20
N LYS A 107 -7.80 6.53 -10.27
CA LYS A 107 -7.81 5.07 -10.25
C LYS A 107 -7.08 4.56 -9.03
N LEU A 108 -7.73 3.73 -8.24
CA LEU A 108 -7.05 2.87 -7.27
C LEU A 108 -6.43 1.70 -8.04
N VAL A 109 -5.13 1.47 -7.83
CA VAL A 109 -4.47 0.22 -8.17
C VAL A 109 -4.18 -0.49 -6.86
N GLU A 110 -4.84 -1.63 -6.65
CA GLU A 110 -4.68 -2.44 -5.45
C GLU A 110 -4.23 -3.84 -5.85
N TYR A 111 -2.95 -4.16 -5.63
CA TYR A 111 -2.48 -5.55 -5.77
C TYR A 111 -2.17 -6.21 -4.42
N SER A 112 -1.89 -5.40 -3.40
CA SER A 112 -1.38 -5.87 -2.12
C SER A 112 -2.46 -6.44 -1.19
N PHE A 113 -3.70 -5.99 -1.34
CA PHE A 113 -4.84 -6.53 -0.63
C PHE A 113 -5.50 -7.63 -1.49
N ILE A 114 -4.91 -8.84 -1.51
CA ILE A 114 -5.27 -9.93 -2.42
C ILE A 114 -6.78 -10.15 -2.60
N ARG A 115 -7.57 -10.12 -1.51
CA ARG A 115 -9.03 -10.35 -1.56
C ARG A 115 -9.78 -9.30 -2.39
N HIS A 116 -9.25 -8.10 -2.46
CA HIS A 116 -9.79 -6.94 -3.15
C HIS A 116 -8.83 -6.44 -4.23
N ALA A 117 -7.96 -7.32 -4.73
CA ALA A 117 -6.99 -6.93 -5.75
C ALA A 117 -7.73 -6.57 -7.05
N GLY A 118 -7.43 -5.39 -7.58
CA GLY A 118 -8.08 -4.86 -8.77
C GLY A 118 -7.64 -3.45 -9.11
N ILE A 119 -8.22 -2.96 -10.21
CA ILE A 119 -8.15 -1.55 -10.61
C ILE A 119 -9.56 -1.00 -10.52
N TYR A 120 -9.72 0.13 -9.82
CA TYR A 120 -11.03 0.72 -9.55
C TYR A 120 -11.03 2.18 -9.98
N ASP A 121 -11.90 2.52 -10.93
CA ASP A 121 -12.21 3.91 -11.28
C ASP A 121 -13.05 4.54 -10.17
N MET A 122 -12.61 5.69 -9.66
CA MET A 122 -13.23 6.37 -8.53
C MET A 122 -13.30 7.87 -8.78
N ASP A 123 -14.30 8.53 -8.19
CA ASP A 123 -14.53 9.96 -8.35
C ASP A 123 -13.58 10.78 -7.47
N SER A 124 -13.24 10.29 -6.27
CA SER A 124 -12.41 11.01 -5.31
C SER A 124 -11.53 10.12 -4.44
N LEU A 125 -10.48 10.72 -3.86
CA LEU A 125 -9.59 10.04 -2.93
C LEU A 125 -10.32 9.58 -1.65
N ASN A 126 -11.33 10.34 -1.22
CA ASN A 126 -12.15 9.98 -0.07
C ASN A 126 -12.92 8.68 -0.33
N ASP A 127 -13.45 8.47 -1.54
CA ASP A 127 -14.15 7.24 -1.91
C ASP A 127 -13.20 6.02 -1.86
N ILE A 128 -11.95 6.20 -2.30
CA ILE A 128 -10.90 5.18 -2.19
C ILE A 128 -10.62 4.87 -0.71
N ILE A 129 -10.40 5.90 0.11
CA ILE A 129 -10.08 5.72 1.54
C ILE A 129 -11.22 5.01 2.26
N ASP A 130 -12.47 5.44 2.05
CA ASP A 130 -13.64 4.82 2.67
C ASP A 130 -13.81 3.36 2.22
N MET A 131 -13.54 3.06 0.96
CA MET A 131 -13.53 1.70 0.44
C MET A 131 -12.44 0.83 1.11
N GLN A 132 -11.21 1.32 1.19
CA GLN A 132 -10.09 0.63 1.83
C GLN A 132 -10.35 0.36 3.31
N LEU A 133 -10.89 1.34 4.04
CA LEU A 133 -11.27 1.17 5.45
C LEU A 133 -12.37 0.12 5.62
N ARG A 134 -13.41 0.14 4.78
CA ARG A 134 -14.45 -0.90 4.81
C ARG A 134 -13.88 -2.29 4.59
N TRP A 135 -13.05 -2.48 3.56
CA TRP A 135 -12.39 -3.76 3.30
C TRP A 135 -11.54 -4.22 4.48
N ARG A 136 -10.84 -3.29 5.14
CA ARG A 136 -10.07 -3.60 6.35
C ARG A 136 -10.98 -4.10 7.46
N PHE A 137 -12.09 -3.41 7.74
CA PHE A 137 -13.00 -3.79 8.82
C PHE A 137 -13.76 -5.10 8.58
N GLU A 138 -13.84 -5.57 7.33
CA GLU A 138 -14.36 -6.90 7.00
C GLU A 138 -13.42 -8.04 7.44
N MET A 139 -12.14 -7.76 7.66
CA MET A 139 -11.18 -8.78 8.08
C MET A 139 -11.39 -9.11 9.57
N PRO A 140 -11.57 -10.40 9.95
CA PRO A 140 -11.85 -10.77 11.33
C PRO A 140 -10.82 -10.25 12.35
N ASN A 141 -9.54 -10.21 11.95
CA ASN A 141 -8.45 -9.76 12.82
C ASN A 141 -8.36 -8.23 12.94
N ASP A 142 -9.04 -7.48 12.07
CA ASP A 142 -8.94 -6.03 11.96
C ASP A 142 -10.25 -5.31 12.35
N ALA A 143 -11.30 -6.04 12.73
CA ALA A 143 -12.57 -5.46 13.13
C ALA A 143 -12.45 -4.44 14.28
N HIS A 144 -11.44 -4.62 15.16
CA HIS A 144 -11.13 -3.69 16.25
C HIS A 144 -10.71 -2.30 15.76
N LEU A 145 -10.15 -2.19 14.55
CA LEU A 145 -9.68 -0.94 13.96
C LEU A 145 -10.81 0.05 13.68
N LYS A 146 -12.06 -0.42 13.58
CA LYS A 146 -13.24 0.43 13.31
C LYS A 146 -13.41 1.57 14.31
N HIS A 147 -12.92 1.35 15.54
CA HIS A 147 -13.06 2.26 16.67
C HIS A 147 -11.84 3.17 16.87
N LEU A 148 -10.79 2.99 16.06
CA LEU A 148 -9.54 3.73 16.20
C LEU A 148 -9.54 5.01 15.37
N ASP A 149 -8.70 5.95 15.76
CA ASP A 149 -8.44 7.14 14.96
C ASP A 149 -7.74 6.74 13.67
N VAL A 150 -8.04 7.42 12.57
CA VAL A 150 -7.41 7.14 11.27
C VAL A 150 -6.70 8.38 10.76
N LYS A 151 -5.44 8.20 10.36
CA LYS A 151 -4.71 9.16 9.53
C LYS A 151 -4.30 8.50 8.22
N VAL A 152 -4.50 9.22 7.12
CA VAL A 152 -4.01 8.81 5.81
C VAL A 152 -2.94 9.79 5.37
N TYR A 153 -1.79 9.22 5.01
CA TYR A 153 -0.61 9.96 4.58
C TYR A 153 -0.40 9.79 3.08
N LYS A 154 -0.10 10.89 2.37
CA LYS A 154 0.43 10.86 1.01
C LYS A 154 1.95 10.87 1.08
N VAL A 155 2.57 9.84 0.51
CA VAL A 155 4.03 9.70 0.47
C VAL A 155 4.58 10.57 -0.68
N PRO A 156 5.41 11.61 -0.38
CA PRO A 156 5.78 12.63 -1.36
C PRO A 156 6.63 12.05 -2.49
N ASN A 157 7.64 11.25 -2.15
CA ASN A 157 8.58 10.67 -3.11
C ASN A 157 8.45 9.15 -3.15
N GLU A 158 9.18 8.51 -4.05
CA GLU A 158 9.38 7.06 -3.98
C GLU A 158 10.21 6.73 -2.73
N LEU A 159 9.90 5.61 -2.09
CA LEU A 159 10.65 5.12 -0.95
C LEU A 159 12.02 4.62 -1.42
N ALA A 160 13.07 4.98 -0.68
CA ALA A 160 14.45 4.61 -0.96
C ALA A 160 14.66 3.09 -0.90
N GLU A 161 15.44 2.54 -1.84
CA GLU A 161 15.77 1.11 -1.86
C GLU A 161 16.42 0.63 -0.55
N ASN A 162 16.13 -0.61 -0.15
CA ASN A 162 16.60 -1.24 1.08
C ASN A 162 16.17 -0.54 2.38
N MET A 163 15.22 0.41 2.30
CA MET A 163 14.64 1.05 3.47
C MET A 163 14.09 0.00 4.44
N ILE A 164 14.44 0.13 5.71
CA ILE A 164 13.90 -0.73 6.77
C ILE A 164 12.68 -0.09 7.42
N PHE A 165 11.94 -0.87 8.22
CA PHE A 165 10.68 -0.39 8.82
C PHE A 165 10.86 0.86 9.69
N THR A 166 11.91 0.95 10.52
CA THR A 166 12.14 2.12 11.37
C THR A 166 12.45 3.38 10.55
N GLU A 167 13.12 3.23 9.40
CA GLU A 167 13.36 4.33 8.47
C GLU A 167 12.04 4.80 7.84
N LEU A 168 11.17 3.87 7.42
CA LEU A 168 9.82 4.19 6.92
C LEU A 168 9.01 4.99 7.95
N VAL A 169 8.98 4.55 9.21
CA VAL A 169 8.28 5.25 10.30
C VAL A 169 8.83 6.65 10.50
N SER A 170 10.16 6.81 10.54
CA SER A 170 10.78 8.13 10.74
C SER A 170 10.51 9.12 9.60
N GLN A 171 10.19 8.65 8.39
CA GLN A 171 9.82 9.53 7.28
C GLN A 171 8.40 10.08 7.37
N LYS A 172 7.53 9.48 8.21
CA LYS A 172 6.12 9.84 8.31
C LYS A 172 5.88 11.32 8.65
N GLU A 173 6.79 11.93 9.41
CA GLU A 173 6.73 13.37 9.75
C GLU A 173 6.86 14.29 8.53
N ASN A 174 7.39 13.79 7.42
CA ASN A 174 7.53 14.55 6.17
C ASN A 174 6.39 14.26 5.18
N TRP A 175 5.44 13.41 5.54
CA TRP A 175 4.33 13.05 4.66
C TRP A 175 3.15 13.98 4.86
N GLU A 176 2.43 14.26 3.77
CA GLU A 176 1.23 15.08 3.81
C GLU A 176 0.07 14.29 4.42
N VAL A 177 -0.58 14.83 5.46
CA VAL A 177 -1.81 14.25 6.01
C VAL A 177 -2.98 14.69 5.12
N VAL A 178 -3.54 13.75 4.37
CA VAL A 178 -4.65 14.01 3.44
C VAL A 178 -6.02 13.70 4.05
N LEU A 179 -6.05 12.94 5.14
CA LEU A 179 -7.25 12.67 5.93
C LEU A 179 -6.88 12.45 7.39
N LYS A 180 -7.70 13.01 8.28
CA LYS A 180 -7.72 12.72 9.72
C LYS A 180 -9.17 12.46 10.12
N LYS A 181 -9.42 11.34 10.77
CA LYS A 181 -10.73 10.97 11.31
C LYS A 181 -10.54 10.61 12.78
N ASP A 182 -10.83 11.57 13.64
CA ASP A 182 -10.78 11.40 15.09
C ASP A 182 -12.10 10.80 15.57
N ARG A 183 -12.04 9.81 16.46
CA ARG A 183 -13.21 9.10 17.02
C ARG A 183 -13.67 9.69 18.34
N ASP A 184 -12.82 10.45 19.04
CA ASP A 184 -13.15 11.12 20.30
C ASP A 184 -14.20 12.24 20.17
N GLU A 185 -14.55 12.68 18.95
CA GLU A 185 -15.56 13.71 18.72
C GLU A 185 -16.99 13.16 18.50
N GLN A 186 -17.22 11.85 18.61
CA GLN A 186 -18.56 11.23 18.42
C GLN A 186 -19.20 10.65 19.70
N ILE A 187 -18.78 11.12 20.88
CA ILE A 187 -19.52 10.90 22.14
C ILE A 187 -20.06 12.24 22.65
N GLN A 188 -20.95 12.86 21.87
CA GLN A 188 -21.99 13.74 22.37
C GLN A 188 -23.25 13.46 21.55
N ASP A 189 -24.06 12.53 22.05
CA ASP A 189 -25.52 12.64 22.23
C ASP A 189 -26.09 11.36 22.87
#